data_AF-A0A8T4NZH6-F1
#
_entry.id   AF-A0A8T4NZH6-F1
#
_cell.length_a   1.000
_cell.length_b   1.000
_cell.length_c   1.000
_cell.angle_alpha   90.00
_cell.angle_beta   90.00
_cell.angle_gamma   90.00
#
_symmetry.space_group_name_H-M   'P 1'
#
loop_
_entity.id
_entity.type
_entity.pdbx_description
1 polymer ?
#
loop_
_entity_poly.entity_id
_entity_poly.type
_entity_poly.pdbx_seq_one_letter_code
_entity_poly.pdbx_strand_id
1 'polypeptide(L)'
;MALKKHTLDEIDLFYSDDILHEVSKSPGMFVEDFMSDLHEYNGKELELIGLYSKKQGLKRTAMIVAHGDSIGEEWRFFCGNKSFSTQEWINQNDGRYALLILGCCNPGHHEIESKKSAVLAPNEVYSPIKHYCLNEVQIEVYIPGIGYVDSYTVDYEIKRVQRALKRKIRQQQK
;
A
#
# COMPACT_ATOMS: atom_id res chain seq x y z
N MET A 1 -10.27 -10.16 -16.45
CA MET A 1 -11.24 -10.55 -15.42
C MET A 1 -10.80 -9.86 -14.16
N ALA A 2 -11.55 -8.85 -13.74
CA ALA A 2 -11.00 -7.73 -13.01
C ALA A 2 -11.55 -7.68 -11.59
N LEU A 3 -10.67 -7.41 -10.63
CA LEU A 3 -11.05 -6.82 -9.37
C LEU A 3 -12.10 -5.73 -9.63
N LYS A 4 -13.13 -5.67 -8.80
CA LYS A 4 -14.06 -4.54 -8.84
C LYS A 4 -13.33 -3.31 -8.32
N LYS A 5 -13.75 -2.15 -8.79
CA LYS A 5 -13.19 -0.87 -8.39
C LYS A 5 -14.26 -0.01 -7.75
N HIS A 6 -13.97 0.51 -6.58
CA HIS A 6 -14.71 1.59 -5.95
C HIS A 6 -13.77 2.79 -5.76
N THR A 7 -14.25 4.00 -6.03
CA THR A 7 -13.46 5.22 -5.83
C THR A 7 -14.16 6.05 -4.76
N LEU A 8 -13.42 6.39 -3.71
CA LEU A 8 -13.83 7.32 -2.67
C LEU A 8 -12.72 8.35 -2.49
N ASP A 9 -13.04 9.62 -2.75
CA ASP A 9 -12.10 10.74 -2.76
C ASP A 9 -10.83 10.46 -3.59
N GLU A 10 -9.66 10.47 -2.94
CA GLU A 10 -8.35 10.24 -3.57
C GLU A 10 -7.96 8.75 -3.59
N ILE A 11 -8.85 7.85 -3.17
CA ILE A 11 -8.57 6.42 -2.99
C ILE A 11 -9.33 5.59 -4.01
N ASP A 12 -8.60 4.75 -4.73
CA ASP A 12 -9.13 3.71 -5.59
C ASP A 12 -9.01 2.35 -4.88
N LEU A 13 -10.13 1.82 -4.41
CA LEU A 13 -10.22 0.49 -3.82
C LEU A 13 -10.48 -0.56 -4.90
N PHE A 14 -9.58 -1.53 -5.00
CA PHE A 14 -9.68 -2.71 -5.84
C PHE A 14 -10.01 -3.92 -4.96
N TYR A 15 -11.11 -4.61 -5.21
CA TYR A 15 -11.56 -5.66 -4.31
C TYR A 15 -12.13 -6.88 -5.04
N SER A 16 -12.08 -8.02 -4.35
CA SER A 16 -12.76 -9.24 -4.74
C SER A 16 -14.13 -9.36 -4.04
N ASP A 17 -15.13 -9.97 -4.67
CA ASP A 17 -16.49 -10.00 -4.10
C ASP A 17 -16.60 -10.84 -2.82
N ASP A 18 -15.85 -11.95 -2.78
CA ASP A 18 -15.77 -12.88 -1.66
C ASP A 18 -15.40 -12.18 -0.36
N ILE A 19 -14.44 -11.23 -0.40
CA ILE A 19 -14.00 -10.56 0.83
C ILE A 19 -15.08 -9.64 1.41
N LEU A 20 -15.83 -8.91 0.56
CA LEU A 20 -16.91 -8.04 1.03
C LEU A 20 -18.08 -8.84 1.59
N HIS A 21 -18.38 -9.99 0.99
CA HIS A 21 -19.38 -10.91 1.52
C HIS A 21 -18.99 -11.43 2.91
N GLU A 22 -17.71 -11.75 3.13
CA GLU A 22 -17.23 -12.26 4.42
C GLU A 22 -17.28 -11.20 5.52
N VAL A 23 -16.86 -9.96 5.22
CA VAL A 23 -16.85 -8.88 6.24
C VAL A 23 -18.20 -8.18 6.40
N SER A 24 -19.17 -8.44 5.52
CA SER A 24 -20.49 -7.78 5.52
C SER A 24 -20.41 -6.24 5.54
N LYS A 25 -19.36 -5.66 4.94
CA LYS A 25 -19.14 -4.20 4.84
C LYS A 25 -19.29 -3.74 3.39
N SER A 26 -19.71 -2.49 3.21
CA SER A 26 -19.66 -1.85 1.90
C SER A 26 -18.22 -1.46 1.54
N PRO A 27 -17.89 -1.30 0.24
CA PRO A 27 -16.57 -0.83 -0.18
C PRO A 27 -16.17 0.52 0.46
N GLY A 28 -17.14 1.45 0.60
CA GLY A 28 -16.90 2.76 1.19
C GLY A 28 -16.51 2.68 2.67
N MET A 29 -17.24 1.88 3.45
CA MET A 29 -16.92 1.63 4.86
C MET A 29 -15.53 1.03 5.03
N PHE A 30 -15.10 0.17 4.11
CA PHE A 30 -13.75 -0.40 4.16
C PHE A 30 -12.66 0.67 4.00
N VAL A 31 -12.87 1.62 3.09
CA VAL A 31 -11.95 2.75 2.90
C VAL A 31 -11.95 3.65 4.13
N GLU A 32 -13.12 3.94 4.70
CA GLU A 32 -13.26 4.78 5.90
C GLU A 32 -12.56 4.15 7.12
N ASP A 33 -12.81 2.87 7.39
CA ASP A 33 -12.17 2.13 8.47
C ASP A 33 -10.64 2.13 8.29
N PHE A 34 -10.17 1.81 7.08
CA PHE A 34 -8.74 1.82 6.79
C PHE A 34 -8.11 3.20 7.00
N MET A 35 -8.78 4.27 6.58
CA MET A 35 -8.27 5.62 6.76
C MET A 35 -8.22 5.99 8.25
N SER A 36 -9.20 5.56 9.04
CA SER A 36 -9.16 5.69 10.49
C SER A 36 -7.94 5.00 11.09
N ASP A 37 -7.69 3.73 10.72
CA ASP A 37 -6.54 2.96 11.19
C ASP A 37 -5.22 3.59 10.75
N LEU A 38 -5.16 4.08 9.51
CA LEU A 38 -3.98 4.76 8.99
C LEU A 38 -3.67 6.04 9.77
N HIS A 39 -4.69 6.76 10.25
CA HIS A 39 -4.48 7.93 11.10
C HIS A 39 -3.92 7.59 12.49
N GLU A 40 -4.18 6.38 12.99
CA GLU A 40 -3.58 5.86 14.23
C GLU A 40 -2.15 5.33 14.01
N TYR A 41 -1.81 4.97 12.77
CA TYR A 41 -0.48 4.56 12.37
C TYR A 41 0.54 5.71 12.50
N ASN A 42 1.78 5.37 12.89
CA ASN A 42 2.84 6.32 13.23
C ASN A 42 3.01 7.42 12.16
N GLY A 43 2.88 8.69 12.58
CA GLY A 43 2.76 9.82 11.66
C GLY A 43 4.01 10.10 10.82
N LYS A 44 5.18 9.55 11.18
CA LYS A 44 6.44 9.81 10.48
C LYS A 44 6.55 9.06 9.16
N GLU A 45 6.08 7.83 9.12
CA GLU A 45 6.05 6.99 7.93
C GLU A 45 5.11 7.61 6.89
N LEU A 46 3.95 8.12 7.33
CA LEU A 46 3.03 8.90 6.50
C LEU A 46 3.65 10.21 6.01
N GLU A 47 4.39 10.92 6.86
CA GLU A 47 5.14 12.13 6.44
C GLU A 47 6.14 11.77 5.33
N LEU A 48 6.91 10.69 5.51
CA LEU A 48 7.87 10.21 4.52
C LEU A 48 7.20 9.86 3.20
N ILE A 49 6.09 9.11 3.24
CA ILE A 49 5.27 8.78 2.05
C ILE A 49 4.82 10.06 1.35
N GLY A 50 4.28 11.04 2.09
CA GLY A 50 3.81 12.30 1.53
C GLY A 50 4.93 13.11 0.85
N LEU A 51 6.08 13.21 1.49
CA LEU A 51 7.26 13.88 0.94
C LEU A 51 7.80 13.19 -0.31
N TYR A 52 7.87 11.85 -0.27
CA TYR A 52 8.32 11.04 -1.38
C TYR A 52 7.37 11.17 -2.58
N SER A 53 6.07 11.06 -2.33
CA SER A 53 5.02 11.21 -3.34
C SER A 53 5.06 12.57 -4.02
N LYS A 54 5.23 13.64 -3.23
CA LYS A 54 5.43 15.01 -3.75
C LYS A 54 6.70 15.13 -4.60
N LYS A 55 7.80 14.46 -4.21
CA LYS A 55 9.03 14.41 -5.02
C LYS A 55 8.79 13.71 -6.36
N GLN A 56 7.98 12.65 -6.40
CA GLN A 56 7.66 11.95 -7.64
C GLN A 56 6.58 12.65 -8.49
N GLY A 57 5.82 13.58 -7.91
CA GLY A 57 4.69 14.23 -8.58
C GLY A 57 3.48 13.30 -8.72
N LEU A 58 3.43 12.25 -7.89
CA LEU A 58 2.34 11.30 -7.86
C LEU A 58 1.28 11.76 -6.87
N LYS A 59 0.04 11.35 -7.13
CA LYS A 59 -1.14 11.63 -6.31
C LYS A 59 -1.98 10.36 -6.21
N ARG A 60 -2.96 10.39 -5.31
CA ARG A 60 -3.94 9.32 -5.08
C ARG A 60 -3.32 8.05 -4.52
N THR A 61 -4.19 7.23 -3.95
CA THR A 61 -3.85 5.96 -3.35
C THR A 61 -4.62 4.85 -4.06
N ALA A 62 -3.98 3.72 -4.30
CA ALA A 62 -4.66 2.50 -4.69
C ALA A 62 -4.55 1.49 -3.55
N MET A 63 -5.66 0.84 -3.23
CA MET A 63 -5.71 -0.22 -2.23
C MET A 63 -6.25 -1.48 -2.88
N ILE A 64 -5.58 -2.61 -2.68
CA ILE A 64 -6.15 -3.92 -3.01
C ILE A 64 -6.66 -4.59 -1.74
N VAL A 65 -7.86 -5.17 -1.79
CA VAL A 65 -8.47 -5.93 -0.70
C VAL A 65 -8.97 -7.24 -1.27
N ALA A 66 -8.25 -8.32 -0.95
CA ALA A 66 -8.55 -9.65 -1.44
C ALA A 66 -7.90 -10.67 -0.50
N HIS A 67 -8.40 -11.91 -0.50
CA HIS A 67 -7.65 -12.98 0.13
C HIS A 67 -6.28 -13.12 -0.54
N GLY A 68 -5.27 -13.47 0.24
CA GLY A 68 -3.93 -13.71 -0.26
C GLY A 68 -3.32 -14.96 0.35
N ASP A 69 -2.41 -15.57 -0.40
CA ASP A 69 -1.59 -16.67 0.05
C ASP A 69 -0.22 -16.67 -0.64
N SER A 70 0.73 -17.32 0.02
CA SER A 70 2.04 -17.63 -0.54
C SER A 70 1.92 -18.96 -1.30
N ILE A 71 1.98 -18.92 -2.63
CA ILE A 71 1.87 -20.10 -3.48
C ILE A 71 3.17 -20.28 -4.25
N GLY A 72 3.95 -21.29 -3.87
CA GLY A 72 5.27 -21.52 -4.44
C GLY A 72 6.22 -20.36 -4.13
N GLU A 73 6.80 -19.77 -5.17
CA GLU A 73 7.75 -18.65 -5.07
C GLU A 73 7.06 -17.29 -5.24
N GLU A 74 5.72 -17.22 -5.14
CA GLU A 74 4.98 -15.97 -5.34
C GLU A 74 3.96 -15.71 -4.25
N TRP A 75 3.86 -14.44 -3.86
CA TRP A 75 2.70 -13.92 -3.15
C TRP A 75 1.57 -13.63 -4.14
N ARG A 76 0.41 -14.26 -3.92
CA ARG A 76 -0.74 -14.18 -4.82
C ARG A 76 -1.99 -13.78 -4.06
N PHE A 77 -2.87 -13.04 -4.73
CA PHE A 77 -4.22 -12.74 -4.24
C PHE A 77 -5.28 -13.48 -5.05
N PHE A 78 -6.43 -13.73 -4.43
CA PHE A 78 -7.54 -14.47 -5.03
C PHE A 78 -8.69 -13.54 -5.43
N CYS A 79 -9.33 -13.87 -6.53
CA CYS A 79 -10.58 -13.24 -6.95
C CYS A 79 -11.52 -14.35 -7.44
N GLY A 80 -12.32 -14.88 -6.51
CA GLY A 80 -13.04 -16.14 -6.72
C GLY A 80 -12.07 -17.30 -6.95
N ASN A 81 -12.32 -18.15 -7.94
CA ASN A 81 -11.51 -19.36 -8.20
C ASN A 81 -10.19 -19.09 -8.95
N LYS A 82 -9.76 -17.84 -9.07
CA LYS A 82 -8.54 -17.45 -9.79
C LYS A 82 -7.58 -16.76 -8.83
N SER A 83 -6.29 -17.00 -8.99
CA SER A 83 -5.24 -16.29 -8.27
C SER A 83 -4.35 -15.48 -9.22
N PHE A 84 -3.87 -14.35 -8.73
CA PHE A 84 -3.08 -13.38 -9.48
C PHE A 84 -1.86 -13.00 -8.64
N SER A 85 -0.73 -12.72 -9.31
CA SER A 85 0.48 -12.28 -8.62
C SER A 85 0.29 -10.88 -8.03
N THR A 86 0.60 -10.72 -6.74
CA THR A 86 0.57 -9.43 -6.06
C THR A 86 1.62 -8.48 -6.64
N GLN A 87 2.81 -8.98 -6.96
CA GLN A 87 3.86 -8.18 -7.60
C GLN A 87 3.44 -7.69 -8.99
N GLU A 88 2.73 -8.50 -9.77
CA GLU A 88 2.22 -8.05 -11.07
C GLU A 88 1.15 -6.96 -10.93
N TRP A 89 0.31 -7.01 -9.88
CA TRP A 89 -0.60 -5.92 -9.57
C TRP A 89 0.15 -4.64 -9.17
N ILE A 90 1.24 -4.75 -8.40
CA ILE A 90 2.12 -3.61 -8.09
C ILE A 90 2.69 -3.03 -9.39
N ASN A 91 3.26 -3.86 -10.26
CA ASN A 91 3.84 -3.43 -11.55
C ASN A 91 2.83 -2.65 -12.42
N GLN A 92 1.57 -3.08 -12.44
CA GLN A 92 0.51 -2.45 -13.24
C GLN A 92 0.07 -1.08 -12.71
N ASN A 93 0.25 -0.84 -11.41
CA ASN A 93 -0.18 0.37 -10.73
C ASN A 93 0.99 1.32 -10.36
N ASP A 94 2.22 0.83 -10.43
CA ASP A 94 3.43 1.58 -10.12
C ASP A 94 3.57 2.84 -11.00
N GLY A 95 3.74 3.98 -10.33
CA GLY A 95 3.82 5.29 -10.96
C GLY A 95 2.50 5.87 -11.46
N ARG A 96 1.37 5.19 -11.27
CA ARG A 96 0.03 5.77 -11.44
C ARG A 96 -0.51 6.37 -10.15
N TYR A 97 -0.15 5.75 -9.02
CA TYR A 97 -0.57 6.14 -7.69
C TYR A 97 0.64 6.57 -6.85
N ALA A 98 0.42 7.49 -5.91
CA ALA A 98 1.44 7.85 -4.93
C ALA A 98 1.74 6.68 -3.97
N LEU A 99 0.68 6.03 -3.51
CA LEU A 99 0.73 4.94 -2.56
C LEU A 99 -0.08 3.73 -3.06
N LEU A 100 0.51 2.55 -2.92
CA LEU A 100 -0.15 1.26 -3.11
C LEU A 100 -0.29 0.59 -1.75
N ILE A 101 -1.49 0.12 -1.41
CA ILE A 101 -1.76 -0.57 -0.14
C ILE A 101 -2.16 -2.00 -0.46
N LEU A 102 -1.45 -2.95 0.15
CA LEU A 102 -1.67 -4.37 -0.05
C LEU A 102 -2.49 -4.94 1.10
N GLY A 103 -3.81 -4.87 0.99
CA GLY A 103 -4.75 -5.58 1.87
C GLY A 103 -4.94 -7.04 1.46
N CYS A 104 -3.83 -7.71 1.15
CA CYS A 104 -3.77 -9.13 0.85
C CYS A 104 -3.03 -9.86 1.95
N CYS A 105 -3.32 -11.12 2.12
CA CYS A 105 -2.84 -11.88 3.27
C CYS A 105 -1.74 -12.85 2.96
N ASN A 106 -1.09 -13.34 4.02
CA ASN A 106 -0.08 -14.38 3.96
C ASN A 106 1.04 -14.09 2.94
N PRO A 107 1.77 -12.97 3.09
CA PRO A 107 2.88 -12.62 2.20
C PRO A 107 4.04 -13.62 2.28
N GLY A 108 4.09 -14.48 3.30
CA GLY A 108 5.19 -15.41 3.51
C GLY A 108 6.50 -14.65 3.75
N HIS A 109 7.52 -14.95 2.96
CA HIS A 109 8.81 -14.24 2.95
C HIS A 109 9.05 -13.50 1.62
N HIS A 110 7.99 -13.22 0.86
CA HIS A 110 8.10 -12.59 -0.45
C HIS A 110 8.41 -11.11 -0.31
N GLU A 111 9.52 -10.67 -0.90
CA GLU A 111 9.83 -9.26 -1.04
C GLU A 111 9.00 -8.65 -2.18
N ILE A 112 8.65 -7.37 -2.02
CA ILE A 112 8.01 -6.60 -3.09
C ILE A 112 8.99 -5.61 -3.69
N GLU A 113 8.76 -5.29 -4.96
CA GLU A 113 9.48 -4.24 -5.67
C GLU A 113 8.53 -3.19 -6.21
N SER A 114 8.95 -1.92 -6.13
CA SER A 114 8.26 -0.80 -6.78
C SER A 114 9.31 0.20 -7.23
N LYS A 115 9.11 0.86 -8.37
CA LYS A 115 10.07 1.83 -8.93
C LYS A 115 9.66 3.27 -8.66
N LYS A 116 8.37 3.56 -8.49
CA LYS A 116 7.85 4.93 -8.39
C LYS A 116 6.86 5.14 -7.25
N SER A 117 6.03 4.15 -6.93
CA SER A 117 5.00 4.25 -5.89
C SER A 117 5.54 3.77 -4.55
N ALA A 118 5.19 4.46 -3.46
CA ALA A 118 5.34 3.89 -2.13
C ALA A 118 4.40 2.69 -1.98
N VAL A 119 4.77 1.71 -1.16
CA VAL A 119 3.92 0.53 -0.90
C VAL A 119 3.77 0.34 0.61
N LEU A 120 2.54 0.19 1.07
CA LEU A 120 2.21 -0.34 2.40
C LEU A 120 1.87 -1.82 2.26
N ALA A 121 2.64 -2.68 2.92
CA ALA A 121 2.48 -4.11 2.85
C ALA A 121 2.48 -4.73 4.26
N PRO A 122 1.64 -5.74 4.54
CA PRO A 122 1.79 -6.55 5.74
C PRO A 122 3.09 -7.35 5.64
N ASN A 123 3.78 -7.53 6.77
CA ASN A 123 5.05 -8.26 6.85
C ASN A 123 4.92 -9.69 7.42
N GLU A 124 3.72 -10.07 7.87
CA GLU A 124 3.47 -11.35 8.53
C GLU A 124 2.22 -12.08 8.01
N VAL A 125 2.18 -13.40 8.21
CA VAL A 125 1.05 -14.30 7.88
C VAL A 125 -0.18 -13.89 8.67
N TYR A 126 -1.30 -13.64 8.00
CA TYR A 126 -2.44 -12.93 8.58
C TYR A 126 -3.71 -13.06 7.68
N SER A 127 -4.92 -12.66 8.11
CA SER A 127 -6.21 -12.72 7.35
C SER A 127 -6.91 -11.36 7.34
N PRO A 128 -7.27 -10.69 6.21
CA PRO A 128 -7.56 -9.23 6.09
C PRO A 128 -8.65 -8.71 7.04
N ILE A 129 -9.46 -9.62 7.57
CA ILE A 129 -10.50 -9.41 8.55
C ILE A 129 -9.96 -9.10 9.95
N LYS A 130 -8.84 -9.67 10.38
CA LYS A 130 -8.29 -9.52 11.75
C LYS A 130 -7.42 -8.24 12.00
N HIS A 131 -7.30 -7.32 11.05
CA HIS A 131 -6.32 -6.21 11.02
C HIS A 131 -7.11 -4.96 10.80
N TYR A 132 -7.88 -4.91 9.70
CA TYR A 132 -8.85 -3.85 9.44
C TYR A 132 -10.08 -3.94 10.36
N CYS A 133 -10.20 -4.98 11.19
CA CYS A 133 -11.21 -5.04 12.25
C CYS A 133 -10.66 -5.27 13.67
N LEU A 134 -9.41 -5.73 13.87
CA LEU A 134 -8.88 -6.06 15.21
C LEU A 134 -7.50 -5.48 15.55
N ASN A 135 -6.86 -4.67 14.70
CA ASN A 135 -5.57 -4.00 14.98
C ASN A 135 -4.36 -4.92 15.30
N GLU A 136 -4.31 -6.15 14.75
CA GLU A 136 -3.26 -7.14 15.13
C GLU A 136 -2.05 -7.26 14.16
N VAL A 137 -1.76 -6.30 13.28
CA VAL A 137 -0.68 -6.47 12.26
C VAL A 137 0.26 -5.27 12.16
N GLN A 138 1.54 -5.59 12.01
CA GLN A 138 2.59 -4.67 11.60
C GLN A 138 2.54 -4.46 10.08
N ILE A 139 2.09 -3.27 9.67
CA ILE A 139 2.27 -2.80 8.30
C ILE A 139 3.71 -2.31 8.18
N GLU A 140 4.35 -2.58 7.04
CA GLU A 140 5.65 -2.01 6.69
C GLU A 140 5.52 -1.07 5.49
N VAL A 141 6.41 -0.06 5.47
CA VAL A 141 6.45 0.92 4.40
C VAL A 141 7.66 0.64 3.52
N TYR A 142 7.42 0.35 2.24
CA TYR A 142 8.45 0.27 1.23
C TYR A 142 8.49 1.57 0.40
N ILE A 143 9.66 2.19 0.32
CA ILE A 143 9.89 3.37 -0.52
C ILE A 143 10.93 3.04 -1.60
N PRO A 144 10.62 3.24 -2.90
CA PRO A 144 11.58 2.98 -3.97
C PRO A 144 12.88 3.78 -3.80
N GLY A 145 14.02 3.07 -3.84
CA GLY A 145 15.35 3.63 -3.61
C GLY A 145 15.75 3.77 -2.14
N ILE A 146 14.87 3.39 -1.20
CA ILE A 146 15.15 3.27 0.24
C ILE A 146 15.03 1.81 0.66
N GLY A 147 13.99 1.11 0.19
CA GLY A 147 13.61 -0.22 0.65
C GLY A 147 12.52 -0.14 1.72
N TYR A 148 12.39 -1.20 2.53
CA TYR A 148 11.55 -1.20 3.72
C TYR A 148 12.09 -0.20 4.76
N VAL A 149 11.20 0.65 5.27
CA VAL A 149 11.54 1.73 6.19
C VAL A 149 11.40 1.24 7.62
N ASP A 150 12.50 1.33 8.35
CA ASP A 150 12.57 0.99 9.75
C ASP A 150 12.34 2.24 10.63
N SER A 151 11.64 2.06 11.75
CA SER A 151 11.28 3.13 12.69
C SER A 151 12.49 3.91 13.26
N TYR A 152 13.67 3.28 13.38
CA TYR A 152 14.90 3.94 13.81
C TYR A 152 15.53 4.81 12.71
N THR A 153 15.16 4.60 11.46
CA THR A 153 15.74 5.29 10.29
C THR A 153 14.82 6.34 9.67
N VAL A 154 13.52 6.31 9.97
CA VAL A 154 12.51 7.16 9.32
C VAL A 154 12.84 8.66 9.38
N ASP A 155 13.33 9.18 10.51
CA ASP A 155 13.71 10.60 10.65
C ASP A 155 14.87 11.01 9.73
N TYR A 156 15.84 10.10 9.55
CA TYR A 156 16.96 10.32 8.64
C TYR A 156 16.45 10.36 7.19
N GLU A 157 15.56 9.44 6.85
CA GLU A 157 14.98 9.32 5.51
C GLU A 157 14.10 10.52 5.13
N ILE A 158 13.28 11.00 6.06
CA ILE A 158 12.52 12.25 5.91
C ILE A 158 13.45 13.40 5.54
N LYS A 159 14.52 13.63 6.32
CA LYS A 159 15.50 14.70 6.05
C LYS A 159 16.17 14.51 4.68
N ARG A 160 16.48 13.27 4.29
CA ARG A 160 17.10 12.93 3.01
C ARG A 160 16.17 13.30 1.85
N VAL A 161 14.89 12.89 1.90
CA VAL A 161 13.89 13.18 0.87
C VAL A 161 13.58 14.68 0.80
N GLN A 162 13.44 15.37 1.94
CA GLN A 162 13.22 16.83 1.98
C GLN A 162 14.33 17.60 1.28
N ARG A 163 15.60 17.24 1.49
CA ARG A 163 16.75 17.87 0.81
C ARG A 163 16.68 17.65 -0.71
N ALA A 164 16.35 16.44 -1.15
CA ALA A 164 16.19 16.13 -2.57
C ALA A 164 15.04 16.94 -3.20
N LEU A 165 13.91 17.05 -2.51
CA LEU A 165 12.76 17.84 -2.97
C LEU A 165 13.10 19.32 -3.12
N LYS A 166 13.77 19.93 -2.13
CA LYS A 166 14.21 21.34 -2.20
C LYS A 166 15.14 21.59 -3.39
N ARG A 167 16.03 20.65 -3.71
CA ARG A 167 16.91 20.74 -4.89
C ARG A 167 16.12 20.72 -6.20
N LYS A 168 15.14 19.81 -6.32
CA LYS A 168 14.27 19.70 -7.50
C LYS A 168 13.48 20.99 -7.75
N ILE A 169 12.89 21.59 -6.71
CA ILE A 169 12.14 22.84 -6.82
C ILE A 169 13.02 23.99 -7.31
N ARG A 170 14.24 24.14 -6.76
CA ARG A 170 15.18 25.19 -7.18
C ARG A 170 15.62 25.05 -8.64
N GLN A 171 15.66 23.83 -9.17
CA GLN A 171 16.00 23.58 -10.58
C GLN A 171 14.87 23.95 -11.53
N GLN A 172 13.61 23.93 -11.08
CA GLN A 172 12.44 24.29 -11.89
C GLN A 172 12.19 25.81 -11.97
N GLN A 173 12.87 26.60 -11.13
CA GLN A 173 12.75 28.06 -11.05
C GLN A 173 13.86 28.81 -11.80
N LYS A 174 14.79 28.07 -12.42
CA LYS A 174 15.90 28.60 -13.23
C LYS A 174 15.64 28.29 -14.69
#